data_AF-A0A9X1K0G8-F1
#
_entry.id   AF-A0A9X1K0G8-F1
#
_cell.length_a   1.000
_cell.length_b   1.000
_cell.length_c   1.000
_cell.angle_alpha   90.00
_cell.angle_beta   90.00
_cell.angle_gamma   90.00
#
_symmetry.space_group_name_H-M   'P 1'
#
loop_
_entity.id
_entity.type
_entity.pdbx_description
1 polymer ?
#
loop_
_entity_poly.entity_id
_entity_poly.type
_entity_poly.pdbx_seq_one_letter_code
_entity_poly.pdbx_strand_id
1 'polypeptide(L)'
;MSKWLYLGACALGSALFTGAQAEAAPQFCGEPTPAMAETCAVYQTYCAAYLDDPASLDRSTLREIPSGARARFAASELTQVTLGYRTTANPQVAVVYGDEYPSCELLMTGMQFSDLLIAYRDWREGEGAQFAATAPFEPVSKREMPRAYAAVFLAAPREDGRVTEITLNWNLSEAGLTRLKVSYQPEREHTRLLLGQGAN
;
A
#
# COMPACT_ATOMS: atom_id res chain seq x y z
N MET A 1 -34.39 -63.35 27.05
CA MET A 1 -33.03 -63.11 26.54
C MET A 1 -33.07 -61.89 25.62
N SER A 2 -32.19 -60.90 25.86
CA SER A 2 -31.78 -59.68 25.12
C SER A 2 -32.78 -58.95 24.19
N LYS A 3 -33.11 -57.67 24.42
CA LYS A 3 -32.38 -56.42 23.99
C LYS A 3 -32.15 -56.43 22.45
N TRP A 4 -32.56 -55.43 21.66
CA TRP A 4 -32.14 -54.03 21.68
C TRP A 4 -33.08 -53.12 20.84
N LEU A 5 -33.24 -51.87 21.30
CA LEU A 5 -33.78 -50.69 20.62
C LEU A 5 -32.70 -50.01 19.76
N TYR A 6 -33.06 -49.46 18.60
CA TYR A 6 -32.40 -48.31 17.94
C TYR A 6 -33.50 -47.58 17.11
N LEU A 7 -34.04 -46.43 17.54
CA LEU A 7 -33.51 -45.06 17.32
C LEU A 7 -33.00 -44.92 15.87
N GLY A 8 -33.69 -44.24 14.95
CA GLY A 8 -34.09 -42.84 15.06
C GLY A 8 -33.04 -42.01 14.31
N ALA A 9 -33.18 -41.88 12.98
CA ALA A 9 -32.31 -41.06 12.15
C ALA A 9 -33.13 -39.92 11.53
N CYS A 10 -33.13 -38.77 12.21
CA CYS A 10 -33.43 -37.49 11.58
C CYS A 10 -32.31 -37.22 10.56
N ALA A 11 -32.65 -37.22 9.28
CA ALA A 11 -31.81 -36.66 8.23
C ALA A 11 -31.80 -35.14 8.40
N LEU A 12 -30.84 -34.63 9.18
CA LEU A 12 -30.46 -33.22 9.12
C LEU A 12 -29.82 -33.00 7.76
N GLY A 13 -30.57 -32.35 6.86
CA GLY A 13 -30.08 -31.86 5.60
C GLY A 13 -28.85 -30.99 5.86
N SER A 14 -27.70 -31.43 5.36
CA SER A 14 -26.49 -30.64 5.32
C SER A 14 -26.77 -29.44 4.42
N ALA A 15 -27.03 -28.29 5.03
CA ALA A 15 -26.88 -27.02 4.34
C ALA A 15 -25.41 -26.92 3.91
N LEU A 16 -25.16 -27.19 2.64
CA LEU A 16 -23.92 -26.85 1.98
C LEU A 16 -23.82 -25.33 2.05
N PHE A 17 -23.07 -24.82 3.02
CA PHE A 17 -22.54 -23.47 2.96
C PHE A 17 -21.69 -23.39 1.70
N THR A 18 -22.26 -22.84 0.64
CA THR A 18 -21.49 -22.36 -0.50
C THR A 18 -20.49 -21.36 0.04
N GLY A 19 -19.20 -21.70 -0.03
CA GLY A 19 -18.13 -20.78 0.33
C GLY A 19 -18.36 -19.44 -0.36
N ALA A 20 -18.41 -18.37 0.43
CA ALA A 20 -18.19 -17.04 -0.12
C ALA A 20 -16.90 -17.13 -0.94
N GLN A 21 -16.97 -16.78 -2.22
CA GLN A 21 -15.75 -16.55 -3.00
C GLN A 21 -14.94 -15.54 -2.18
N ALA A 22 -13.76 -15.94 -1.71
CA ALA A 22 -12.86 -15.04 -1.03
C ALA A 22 -12.56 -13.90 -2.01
N GLU A 23 -13.02 -12.70 -1.66
CA GLU A 23 -12.73 -11.50 -2.42
C GLU A 23 -11.22 -11.29 -2.33
N ALA A 24 -10.52 -11.32 -3.47
CA ALA A 24 -9.08 -11.24 -3.52
C ALA A 24 -8.58 -10.03 -2.73
N ALA A 25 -7.47 -10.18 -1.99
CA ALA A 25 -6.93 -9.12 -1.16
C ALA A 25 -6.79 -7.79 -1.95
N PRO A 26 -7.24 -6.64 -1.41
CA PRO A 26 -7.20 -5.37 -2.12
C PRO A 26 -5.80 -5.04 -2.64
N GLN A 27 -5.71 -4.83 -3.94
CA GLN A 27 -4.46 -4.51 -4.62
C GLN A 27 -4.35 -3.00 -4.85
N PHE A 28 -3.13 -2.48 -4.81
CA PHE A 28 -2.91 -1.07 -5.16
C PHE A 28 -3.24 -0.78 -6.64
N CYS A 29 -2.91 -1.72 -7.54
CA CYS A 29 -3.10 -1.60 -8.98
C CYS A 29 -3.80 -2.84 -9.55
N GLY A 30 -5.13 -2.86 -9.46
CA GLY A 30 -6.01 -3.78 -10.20
C GLY A 30 -6.29 -3.26 -11.61
N GLU A 31 -7.53 -2.86 -11.92
CA GLU A 31 -7.84 -2.15 -13.18
C GLU A 31 -7.45 -0.66 -13.08
N PRO A 32 -6.39 -0.20 -13.78
CA PRO A 32 -5.91 1.17 -13.58
C PRO A 32 -6.83 2.19 -14.24
N THR A 33 -7.14 3.27 -13.53
CA THR A 33 -7.71 4.48 -14.14
C THR A 33 -6.68 5.13 -15.08
N PRO A 34 -7.11 5.89 -16.10
CA PRO A 34 -6.17 6.59 -16.99
C PRO A 34 -5.16 7.47 -16.24
N ALA A 35 -5.58 8.11 -15.14
CA ALA A 35 -4.73 8.96 -14.31
C ALA A 35 -3.67 8.19 -13.50
N MET A 36 -3.89 6.89 -13.24
CA MET A 36 -2.97 6.03 -12.50
C MET A 36 -2.21 5.03 -13.39
N ALA A 37 -2.51 4.98 -14.69
CA ALA A 37 -1.97 3.98 -15.60
C ALA A 37 -0.43 3.90 -15.60
N GLU A 38 0.25 5.05 -15.67
CA GLU A 38 1.72 5.08 -15.64
C GLU A 38 2.28 4.65 -14.28
N THR A 39 1.73 5.18 -13.18
CA THR A 39 2.10 4.80 -11.82
C THR A 39 1.93 3.29 -11.60
N CYS A 40 0.82 2.73 -12.09
CA CYS A 40 0.54 1.30 -11.99
C CYS A 40 1.45 0.46 -12.90
N ALA A 41 1.80 0.93 -14.10
CA ALA A 41 2.77 0.25 -14.94
C ALA A 41 4.15 0.18 -14.28
N VAL A 42 4.60 1.27 -13.65
CA VAL A 42 5.85 1.29 -12.87
C VAL A 42 5.75 0.36 -11.66
N TYR A 43 4.66 0.44 -10.89
CA TYR A 43 4.43 -0.43 -9.74
C TYR A 43 4.47 -1.92 -10.12
N GLN A 44 3.77 -2.31 -11.18
CA GLN A 44 3.73 -3.70 -11.63
C GLN A 44 5.11 -4.17 -12.12
N THR A 45 5.85 -3.30 -12.81
CA THR A 45 7.17 -3.64 -13.36
C THR A 45 8.24 -3.79 -12.27
N TYR A 46 8.19 -2.97 -11.22
CA TYR A 46 9.30 -2.85 -10.26
C TYR A 46 8.96 -3.28 -8.84
N CYS A 47 7.70 -3.16 -8.40
CA CYS A 47 7.31 -3.37 -7.01
C CYS A 47 6.59 -4.69 -6.75
N ALA A 48 5.64 -5.07 -7.61
CA ALA A 48 4.68 -6.14 -7.29
C ALA A 48 5.35 -7.46 -6.90
N ALA A 49 6.27 -7.96 -7.72
CA ALA A 49 6.99 -9.21 -7.44
C ALA A 49 7.80 -9.15 -6.13
N TYR A 50 8.43 -8.01 -5.83
CA TYR A 50 9.20 -7.84 -4.59
C TYR A 50 8.32 -7.84 -3.34
N LEU A 51 7.16 -7.20 -3.43
CA LEU A 51 6.24 -7.10 -2.30
C LEU A 51 5.67 -8.49 -1.92
N ASP A 52 5.38 -9.32 -2.92
CA ASP A 52 4.92 -10.69 -2.70
C ASP A 52 6.05 -11.64 -2.27
N ASP A 53 7.20 -11.59 -2.95
CA ASP A 53 8.39 -12.39 -2.63
C ASP A 53 9.66 -11.52 -2.61
N PRO A 54 10.18 -11.14 -1.42
CA PRO A 54 11.39 -10.35 -1.31
C PRO A 54 12.65 -11.00 -1.90
N ALA A 55 12.67 -12.33 -2.04
CA ALA A 55 13.79 -13.05 -2.66
C ALA A 55 13.85 -12.83 -4.18
N SER A 56 12.78 -12.32 -4.80
CA SER A 56 12.74 -11.97 -6.22
C SER A 56 13.64 -10.77 -6.58
N LEU A 57 14.05 -9.97 -5.59
CA LEU A 57 14.87 -8.77 -5.82
C LEU A 57 16.34 -9.11 -5.93
N ASP A 58 16.90 -8.91 -7.13
CA ASP A 58 18.36 -8.90 -7.32
C ASP A 58 18.99 -7.65 -6.69
N ARG A 59 19.44 -7.80 -5.44
CA ARG A 59 20.08 -6.74 -4.65
C ARG A 59 21.35 -6.17 -5.29
N SER A 60 22.01 -6.89 -6.20
CA SER A 60 23.22 -6.40 -6.87
C SER A 60 22.94 -5.26 -7.86
N THR A 61 21.69 -5.13 -8.30
CA THR A 61 21.25 -4.07 -9.23
C THR A 61 20.91 -2.75 -8.54
N LEU A 62 20.92 -2.73 -7.20
CA LEU A 62 20.54 -1.58 -6.40
C LEU A 62 21.69 -0.60 -6.24
N ARG A 63 21.33 0.68 -6.20
CA ARG A 63 22.23 1.79 -5.90
C ARG A 63 21.97 2.31 -4.51
N GLU A 64 22.99 2.87 -3.88
CA GLU A 64 22.84 3.54 -2.59
C GLU A 64 22.05 4.84 -2.74
N ILE A 65 21.07 5.08 -1.87
CA ILE A 65 20.29 6.32 -1.89
C ILE A 65 21.21 7.51 -1.57
N PRO A 66 21.31 8.52 -2.45
CA PRO A 66 22.13 9.70 -2.20
C PRO A 66 21.75 10.36 -0.87
N SER A 67 22.76 10.70 -0.06
CA SER A 67 22.55 11.28 1.29
C SER A 67 21.64 12.52 1.27
N GLY A 68 21.77 13.38 0.25
CA GLY A 68 20.94 14.57 0.08
C GLY A 68 19.50 14.28 -0.36
N ALA A 69 19.22 13.17 -1.03
CA ALA A 69 17.85 12.82 -1.44
C ALA A 69 16.96 12.53 -0.24
N ARG A 70 17.52 11.94 0.82
CA ARG A 70 16.80 11.62 2.07
C ARG A 70 16.25 12.86 2.77
N ALA A 71 16.95 13.99 2.68
CA ALA A 71 16.53 15.25 3.29
C ALA A 71 15.37 15.96 2.55
N ARG A 72 15.16 15.60 1.28
CA ARG A 72 14.16 16.23 0.40
C ARG A 72 12.75 15.66 0.57
N PHE A 73 12.61 14.52 1.22
CA PHE A 73 11.31 13.92 1.48
C PHE A 73 10.87 14.19 2.92
N ALA A 74 9.61 14.61 3.07
CA ALA A 74 9.05 15.14 4.31
C ALA A 74 8.94 14.14 5.48
N ALA A 75 9.24 12.84 5.25
CA ALA A 75 9.24 11.82 6.29
C ALA A 75 10.67 11.35 6.57
N SER A 76 11.10 11.49 7.82
CA SER A 76 12.35 10.93 8.36
C SER A 76 12.44 9.41 8.19
N GLU A 77 11.41 8.72 7.73
CA GLU A 77 11.36 7.26 7.61
C GLU A 77 12.00 6.68 6.35
N LEU A 78 12.39 7.49 5.34
CA LEU A 78 13.27 7.00 4.28
C LEU A 78 14.64 6.52 4.83
N THR A 79 14.95 6.86 6.08
CA THR A 79 16.29 6.74 6.64
C THR A 79 16.59 5.41 7.32
N GLN A 80 15.59 4.62 7.74
CA GLN A 80 15.88 3.58 8.73
C GLN A 80 16.07 2.19 8.14
N VAL A 81 15.38 1.82 7.05
CA VAL A 81 15.48 0.46 6.51
C VAL A 81 15.32 0.40 4.99
N THR A 82 16.33 0.88 4.25
CA THR A 82 16.36 0.82 2.78
C THR A 82 17.45 -0.11 2.28
N LEU A 83 17.11 -0.96 1.31
CA LEU A 83 18.05 -1.82 0.58
C LEU A 83 18.82 -1.03 -0.49
N GLY A 84 18.18 -0.01 -1.05
CA GLY A 84 18.72 0.82 -2.11
C GLY A 84 17.63 1.26 -3.08
N TYR A 85 18.04 1.89 -4.17
CA TYR A 85 17.14 2.37 -5.21
C TYR A 85 17.53 1.87 -6.61
N ARG A 86 16.54 1.86 -7.50
CA ARG A 86 16.68 1.58 -8.93
C ARG A 86 16.06 2.71 -9.74
N THR A 87 16.73 3.13 -10.80
CA THR A 87 16.18 4.07 -11.78
C THR A 87 15.24 3.34 -12.72
N THR A 88 14.15 4.00 -13.11
CA THR A 88 13.24 3.45 -14.14
C THR A 88 13.61 3.97 -15.53
N ALA A 89 12.88 3.51 -16.56
CA ALA A 89 12.98 4.10 -17.90
C ALA A 89 12.45 5.56 -17.93
N ASN A 90 11.55 5.93 -17.02
CA ASN A 90 11.13 7.31 -16.83
C ASN A 90 12.15 8.03 -15.93
N PRO A 91 12.87 9.06 -16.43
CA PRO A 91 13.88 9.78 -15.63
C PRO A 91 13.29 10.52 -14.43
N GLN A 92 11.98 10.75 -14.40
CA GLN A 92 11.29 11.40 -13.29
C GLN A 92 10.92 10.45 -12.15
N VAL A 93 11.11 9.14 -12.33
CA VAL A 93 10.68 8.12 -11.36
C VAL A 93 11.86 7.23 -10.95
N ALA A 94 12.07 7.13 -9.64
CA ALA A 94 12.98 6.19 -9.01
C ALA A 94 12.21 5.27 -8.06
N VAL A 95 12.68 4.04 -7.90
CA VAL A 95 12.06 3.02 -7.03
C VAL A 95 13.00 2.70 -5.89
N VAL A 96 12.52 2.78 -4.65
CA VAL A 96 13.27 2.45 -3.43
C VAL A 96 12.67 1.19 -2.81
N TYR A 97 13.53 0.30 -2.32
CA TYR A 97 13.13 -0.94 -1.66
C TYR A 97 13.53 -0.90 -0.18
N GLY A 98 12.67 -1.39 0.72
CA GLY A 98 12.95 -1.49 2.15
C GLY A 98 13.02 -2.92 2.68
N ASP A 99 13.83 -3.18 3.72
CA ASP A 99 14.23 -4.53 4.18
C ASP A 99 13.42 -5.07 5.39
N GLU A 100 12.98 -4.21 6.32
CA GLU A 100 12.33 -4.66 7.58
C GLU A 100 11.02 -5.42 7.30
N TYR A 101 10.27 -4.89 6.35
CA TYR A 101 9.05 -5.45 5.81
C TYR A 101 9.05 -5.17 4.30
N PRO A 102 8.50 -6.08 3.48
CA PRO A 102 8.45 -5.88 2.03
C PRO A 102 7.78 -4.54 1.74
N SER A 103 8.56 -3.60 1.22
CA SER A 103 8.11 -2.24 0.94
C SER A 103 8.78 -1.69 -0.31
N CYS A 104 7.97 -1.06 -1.15
CA CYS A 104 8.39 -0.44 -2.39
C CYS A 104 7.90 1.00 -2.42
N GLU A 105 8.79 1.94 -2.72
CA GLU A 105 8.47 3.37 -2.77
C GLU A 105 8.79 3.95 -4.14
N LEU A 106 7.80 4.56 -4.79
CA LEU A 106 7.99 5.37 -5.98
C LEU A 106 8.29 6.81 -5.56
N LEU A 107 9.48 7.27 -5.91
CA LEU A 107 9.91 8.66 -5.77
C LEU A 107 9.77 9.34 -7.13
N MET A 108 8.87 10.32 -7.20
CA MET A 108 8.48 10.96 -8.46
C MET A 108 8.78 12.46 -8.41
N THR A 109 9.22 13.01 -9.54
CA THR A 109 9.50 14.42 -9.72
C THR A 109 8.64 15.01 -10.84
N GLY A 110 8.30 16.30 -10.76
CA GLY A 110 7.59 17.00 -11.84
C GLY A 110 6.08 16.76 -11.91
N MET A 111 5.51 15.91 -11.05
CA MET A 111 4.04 15.80 -10.90
C MET A 111 3.49 17.13 -10.36
N GLN A 112 2.19 17.46 -10.48
CA GLN A 112 1.59 18.56 -9.69
C GLN A 112 0.62 18.03 -8.62
N PHE A 113 0.44 18.78 -7.52
CA PHE A 113 -0.42 18.35 -6.41
C PHE A 113 -1.85 18.15 -6.87
N SER A 114 -2.33 19.03 -7.77
CA SER A 114 -3.64 18.90 -8.41
C SER A 114 -3.78 17.57 -9.14
N ASP A 115 -2.76 17.18 -9.89
CA ASP A 115 -2.79 15.99 -10.74
C ASP A 115 -2.82 14.74 -9.86
N LEU A 116 -1.99 14.71 -8.81
CA LEU A 116 -2.02 13.62 -7.84
C LEU A 116 -3.34 13.57 -7.07
N LEU A 117 -3.89 14.71 -6.66
CA LEU A 117 -5.17 14.76 -5.95
C LEU A 117 -6.32 14.25 -6.83
N ILE A 118 -6.34 14.60 -8.12
CA ILE A 118 -7.32 14.08 -9.08
C ILE A 118 -7.12 12.57 -9.27
N ALA A 119 -5.90 12.13 -9.55
CA ALA A 119 -5.60 10.71 -9.72
C ALA A 119 -5.97 9.88 -8.48
N TYR A 120 -5.71 10.40 -7.28
CA TYR A 120 -6.10 9.80 -6.02
C TYR A 120 -7.62 9.71 -5.87
N ARG A 121 -8.37 10.77 -6.19
CA ARG A 121 -9.84 10.77 -6.11
C ARG A 121 -10.44 9.75 -7.07
N ASP A 122 -10.00 9.74 -8.32
CA ASP A 122 -10.44 8.76 -9.32
C ASP A 122 -10.13 7.33 -8.86
N TRP A 123 -8.94 7.09 -8.31
CA TRP A 123 -8.57 5.80 -7.74
C TRP A 123 -9.45 5.40 -6.56
N ARG A 124 -9.82 6.36 -5.69
CA ARG A 124 -10.70 6.14 -4.53
C ARG A 124 -12.14 5.79 -4.90
N GLU A 125 -12.59 6.13 -6.11
CA GLU A 125 -13.90 5.75 -6.65
C GLU A 125 -13.90 4.31 -7.21
N GLY A 126 -12.72 3.75 -7.50
CA GLY A 126 -12.53 2.38 -7.98
C GLY A 126 -11.84 1.48 -6.95
N GLU A 127 -10.72 0.87 -7.34
CA GLU A 127 -9.91 -0.06 -6.52
C GLU A 127 -9.59 0.46 -5.11
N GLY A 128 -9.35 1.77 -5.01
CA GLY A 128 -9.03 2.41 -3.75
C GLY A 128 -10.16 2.37 -2.74
N ALA A 129 -11.42 2.17 -3.15
CA ALA A 129 -12.58 2.15 -2.25
C ALA A 129 -12.47 1.11 -1.13
N GLN A 130 -11.76 0.01 -1.39
CA GLN A 130 -11.57 -1.11 -0.45
C GLN A 130 -10.60 -0.79 0.70
N PHE A 131 -9.82 0.29 0.60
CA PHE A 131 -8.86 0.69 1.63
C PHE A 131 -9.50 1.62 2.67
N ALA A 132 -9.28 1.36 3.95
CA ALA A 132 -9.56 2.30 5.03
C ALA A 132 -8.56 3.47 5.00
N ALA A 133 -8.96 4.68 5.41
CA ALA A 133 -8.14 5.90 5.32
C ALA A 133 -8.23 6.78 6.57
N THR A 134 -7.11 7.39 7.00
CA THR A 134 -7.02 8.14 8.27
C THR A 134 -7.63 9.55 8.24
N ALA A 135 -7.74 10.18 7.06
CA ALA A 135 -8.30 11.52 6.81
C ALA A 135 -8.36 11.80 5.28
N PRO A 136 -9.07 12.84 4.79
CA PRO A 136 -8.98 13.24 3.38
C PRO A 136 -7.55 13.70 3.02
N PHE A 137 -7.19 13.56 1.74
CA PHE A 137 -5.90 13.97 1.20
C PHE A 137 -5.77 15.50 1.21
N GLU A 138 -5.31 16.07 2.32
CA GLU A 138 -5.23 17.52 2.53
C GLU A 138 -3.85 17.98 3.01
N PRO A 139 -3.45 19.23 2.70
CA PRO A 139 -2.23 19.84 3.23
C PRO A 139 -2.22 19.93 4.76
N VAL A 140 -1.26 19.26 5.42
CA VAL A 140 -1.17 19.20 6.88
C VAL A 140 -0.37 20.36 7.48
N SER A 141 0.43 21.08 6.70
CA SER A 141 1.24 22.21 7.20
C SER A 141 1.21 23.43 6.28
N LYS A 142 0.51 24.48 6.72
CA LYS A 142 0.61 25.86 6.17
C LYS A 142 1.53 26.77 6.99
N ARG A 143 2.06 26.31 8.13
CA ARG A 143 2.77 27.15 9.12
C ARG A 143 4.30 27.05 9.09
N GLU A 144 4.86 25.91 8.67
CA GLU A 144 6.31 25.70 8.58
C GLU A 144 6.66 25.24 7.16
N MET A 145 7.05 26.21 6.31
CA MET A 145 7.30 26.02 4.87
C MET A 145 8.39 25.00 4.46
N PRO A 146 9.43 24.64 5.24
CA PRO A 146 10.42 23.67 4.78
C PRO A 146 9.96 22.21 4.90
N ARG A 147 8.78 21.94 5.49
CA ARG A 147 8.21 20.60 5.67
C ARG A 147 6.70 20.59 5.42
N ALA A 148 6.21 21.49 4.58
CA ALA A 148 4.80 21.47 4.21
C ALA A 148 4.55 20.20 3.38
N TYR A 149 3.58 19.36 3.77
CA TYR A 149 3.20 18.19 2.97
C TYR A 149 1.70 17.90 3.03
N ALA A 150 1.21 17.21 2.01
CA ALA A 150 -0.09 16.54 2.03
C ALA A 150 0.15 15.03 2.03
N ALA A 151 -0.60 14.29 2.84
CA ALA A 151 -0.47 12.85 2.90
C ALA A 151 -1.80 12.16 3.20
N VAL A 152 -1.90 10.90 2.78
CA VAL A 152 -2.92 9.98 3.24
C VAL A 152 -2.26 8.65 3.57
N PHE A 153 -2.73 8.04 4.65
CA PHE A 153 -2.40 6.67 5.02
C PHE A 153 -3.62 5.80 4.79
N LEU A 154 -3.40 4.70 4.08
CA LEU A 154 -4.42 3.76 3.65
C LEU A 154 -4.04 2.35 4.10
N ALA A 155 -5.02 1.55 4.51
CA ALA A 155 -4.79 0.18 4.92
C ALA A 155 -5.88 -0.76 4.41
N ALA A 156 -5.48 -1.99 4.06
CA ALA A 156 -6.39 -3.08 3.75
C ALA A 156 -5.83 -4.42 4.25
N PRO A 157 -6.67 -5.33 4.78
CA PRO A 157 -6.23 -6.65 5.20
C PRO A 157 -5.82 -7.52 4.00
N ARG A 158 -4.92 -8.48 4.23
CA ARG A 158 -4.52 -9.51 3.26
C ARG A 158 -4.86 -10.91 3.78
N GLU A 159 -4.99 -11.86 2.85
CA GLU A 159 -5.27 -13.27 3.17
C GLU A 159 -4.13 -13.96 3.94
N ASP A 160 -2.88 -13.52 3.72
CA ASP A 160 -1.68 -14.03 4.39
C ASP A 160 -1.52 -13.53 5.84
N GLY A 161 -2.53 -12.83 6.38
CA GLY A 161 -2.54 -12.27 7.73
C GLY A 161 -1.76 -10.96 7.88
N ARG A 162 -1.21 -10.41 6.79
CA ARG A 162 -0.59 -9.08 6.77
C ARG A 162 -1.62 -8.00 6.42
N VAL A 163 -1.17 -6.76 6.40
CA VAL A 163 -1.90 -5.58 5.94
C VAL A 163 -1.11 -4.94 4.80
N THR A 164 -1.81 -4.58 3.72
CA THR A 164 -1.29 -3.64 2.74
C THR A 164 -1.43 -2.22 3.30
N GLU A 165 -0.31 -1.56 3.58
CA GLU A 165 -0.26 -0.15 3.95
C GLU A 165 0.24 0.69 2.77
N ILE A 166 -0.48 1.76 2.46
CA ILE A 166 -0.11 2.72 1.42
C ILE A 166 0.04 4.09 2.04
N THR A 167 1.16 4.76 1.74
CA THR A 167 1.37 6.15 2.11
C THR A 167 1.63 6.98 0.86
N LEU A 168 0.75 7.92 0.57
CA LEU A 168 0.99 8.95 -0.45
C LEU A 168 1.45 10.21 0.26
N ASN A 169 2.54 10.83 -0.21
CA ASN A 169 3.09 12.07 0.33
C ASN A 169 3.45 13.04 -0.80
N TRP A 170 3.12 14.30 -0.59
CA TRP A 170 3.50 15.42 -1.45
C TRP A 170 4.38 16.41 -0.70
N ASN A 171 5.60 16.70 -1.15
CA ASN A 171 6.37 17.80 -0.56
C ASN A 171 5.91 19.15 -1.15
N LEU A 172 5.19 19.95 -0.38
CA LEU A 172 4.72 21.28 -0.80
C LEU A 172 5.85 22.32 -0.81
N SER A 173 6.96 22.02 -0.14
CA SER A 173 8.17 22.85 -0.10
C SER A 173 9.03 22.66 -1.36
N GLU A 174 8.87 21.53 -2.06
CA GLU A 174 9.59 21.19 -3.27
C GLU A 174 8.61 20.85 -4.40
N ALA A 175 8.38 21.82 -5.29
CA ALA A 175 7.39 21.69 -6.35
C ALA A 175 7.60 20.40 -7.17
N GLY A 176 6.56 19.57 -7.17
CA GLY A 176 6.48 18.33 -7.93
C GLY A 176 7.25 17.14 -7.37
N LEU A 177 7.68 17.19 -6.11
CA LEU A 177 8.26 16.04 -5.45
C LEU A 177 7.17 15.22 -4.72
N THR A 178 6.95 14.00 -5.20
CA THR A 178 5.92 13.08 -4.71
C THR A 178 6.55 11.76 -4.28
N ARG A 179 5.96 11.14 -3.25
CA ARG A 179 6.31 9.81 -2.78
C ARG A 179 5.05 8.97 -2.65
N LEU A 180 5.09 7.76 -3.18
CA LEU A 180 4.07 6.73 -2.98
C LEU A 180 4.79 5.50 -2.42
N LYS A 181 4.42 5.07 -1.21
CA LYS A 181 4.92 3.85 -0.58
C LYS A 181 3.80 2.82 -0.53
N VAL A 182 4.12 1.59 -0.89
CA VAL A 182 3.30 0.40 -0.62
C VAL A 182 4.13 -0.55 0.23
N SER A 183 3.56 -1.09 1.31
CA SER A 183 4.25 -2.06 2.15
C SER A 183 3.32 -3.13 2.70
N TYR A 184 3.83 -4.36 2.85
CA TYR A 184 3.10 -5.48 3.43
C TYR A 184 3.59 -5.72 4.84
N GLN A 185 2.81 -5.26 5.82
CA GLN A 185 3.17 -5.19 7.22
C GLN A 185 2.43 -6.25 8.04
N PRO A 186 2.98 -6.78 9.13
CA PRO A 186 2.14 -7.39 10.15
C PRO A 186 1.14 -6.35 10.66
N GLU A 187 -0.05 -6.78 11.08
CA GLU A 187 -1.03 -5.86 11.63
C GLU A 187 -0.51 -5.16 12.89
N ARG A 188 -0.55 -3.83 12.89
CA ARG A 188 -0.14 -2.97 14.02
C ARG A 188 -1.38 -2.34 14.66
N GLU A 189 -1.23 -1.87 15.90
CA GLU A 189 -2.34 -1.27 16.66
C GLU A 189 -3.01 -0.11 15.92
N HIS A 190 -2.24 0.82 15.35
CA HIS A 190 -2.80 1.96 14.62
C HIS A 190 -3.60 1.51 13.37
N THR A 191 -3.11 0.50 12.65
CA THR A 191 -3.79 -0.08 11.49
C THR A 191 -5.06 -0.80 11.89
N ARG A 192 -5.03 -1.57 12.99
CA ARG A 192 -6.21 -2.24 13.56
C ARG A 192 -7.29 -1.23 13.94
N LEU A 193 -6.92 -0.12 14.58
CA LEU A 193 -7.83 0.96 14.92
C LEU A 193 -8.43 1.60 13.67
N LEU A 194 -7.60 1.84 12.64
CA LEU A 194 -8.04 2.37 11.35
C LEU A 194 -9.04 1.44 10.65
N LEU A 195 -8.82 0.13 10.73
CA LEU A 195 -9.70 -0.90 10.19
C LEU A 195 -10.95 -1.15 11.05
N GLY A 196 -11.12 -0.43 12.16
CA GLY A 196 -12.28 -0.57 13.07
C GLY A 196 -12.27 -1.86 13.91
N GLN A 197 -11.14 -2.56 14.00
CA GLN A 197 -10.98 -3.85 14.66
C GLN A 197 -10.58 -3.73 16.15
N GLY A 198 -10.59 -2.51 16.72
CA GLY A 198 -10.06 -2.21 18.06
C GLY A 198 -11.05 -1.63 19.07
N ALA A 199 -12.36 -1.66 18.81
CA ALA A 199 -13.38 -1.26 19.79
C ALA A 199 -13.95 -2.49 20.50
N ASN A 200 -13.29 -2.93 21.57
CA ASN A 200 -13.85 -3.80 22.62
C ASN A 200 -13.31 -3.36 23.97
#